data_AF-A0A392RFS2-F1
#
_entry.id   AF-A0A392RFS2-F1
#
_cell.length_a   1.000
_cell.length_b   1.000
_cell.length_c   1.000
_cell.angle_alpha   90.00
_cell.angle_beta   90.00
_cell.angle_gamma   90.00
#
_symmetry.space_group_name_H-M   'P 1'
#
loop_
_entity.id
_entity.type
_entity.pdbx_description
1 polymer ?
#
loop_
_entity_poly.entity_id
_entity_poly.type
_entity_poly.pdbx_seq_one_letter_code
_entity_poly.pdbx_strand_id
1 'polypeptide(L)'
;MKTRRKRNGLVVLRTPTGWAEGPAQVRAATSDFYRDHFAGTDWVRPTLDGLVFTTVSEGQNVDLIAPFTGEEIEEMISSCDGTKSPGPDGFNFAFIKSFWDLMKFE
;
A
#
# COMPACT_ATOMS: atom_id res chain seq x y z
N MET A 1 -3.33 -21.36 -22.26
CA MET A 1 -4.06 -20.06 -22.32
C MET A 1 -5.59 -20.21 -22.56
N LYS A 2 -6.05 -21.06 -23.49
CA LYS A 2 -7.50 -21.25 -23.82
C LYS A 2 -8.38 -21.71 -22.65
N THR A 3 -7.88 -22.56 -21.75
CA THR A 3 -8.62 -23.11 -20.59
C THR A 3 -8.90 -22.09 -19.49
N ARG A 4 -7.97 -21.14 -19.23
CA ARG A 4 -8.17 -20.07 -18.23
C ARG A 4 -9.24 -19.08 -18.66
N ARG A 5 -9.27 -18.73 -19.96
CA ARG A 5 -10.25 -17.79 -20.53
C ARG A 5 -11.69 -18.32 -20.48
N LYS A 6 -11.88 -19.64 -20.61
CA LYS A 6 -13.19 -20.29 -20.48
C LYS A 6 -13.68 -20.35 -19.03
N ARG A 7 -12.76 -20.51 -18.06
CA ARG A 7 -13.10 -20.63 -16.63
C ARG A 7 -13.37 -19.28 -15.97
N ASN A 8 -12.65 -18.25 -16.37
CA ASN A 8 -12.74 -16.90 -15.76
C ASN A 8 -13.51 -15.91 -16.65
N GLY A 9 -14.21 -16.40 -17.67
CA GLY A 9 -15.01 -15.56 -18.55
C GLY A 9 -16.30 -15.15 -17.86
N LEU A 10 -16.47 -13.86 -17.56
CA LEU A 10 -17.74 -13.31 -17.12
C LEU A 10 -18.65 -13.15 -18.35
N VAL A 11 -19.41 -14.20 -18.67
CA VAL A 11 -20.27 -14.26 -19.87
C VAL A 11 -21.66 -13.69 -19.59
N VAL A 12 -22.14 -13.86 -18.36
CA VAL A 12 -23.47 -13.46 -17.93
C VAL A 12 -23.36 -12.86 -16.53
N LEU A 13 -24.11 -11.79 -16.28
CA LEU A 13 -24.17 -11.09 -15.00
C LEU A 13 -25.63 -10.86 -14.60
N ARG A 14 -26.01 -11.14 -13.36
CA ARG A 14 -27.36 -10.83 -12.85
C ARG A 14 -27.39 -9.39 -12.33
N THR A 15 -28.30 -8.58 -12.84
CA THR A 15 -28.56 -7.19 -12.42
C THR A 15 -29.95 -7.10 -11.76
N PRO A 16 -30.31 -5.96 -11.13
CA PRO A 16 -31.66 -5.74 -10.60
C PRO A 16 -32.77 -5.79 -11.66
N THR A 17 -32.43 -5.51 -12.93
CA THR A 17 -33.38 -5.48 -14.05
C THR A 17 -33.43 -6.79 -14.85
N GLY A 18 -32.57 -7.77 -14.56
CA GLY A 18 -32.56 -9.06 -15.25
C GLY A 18 -31.15 -9.63 -15.45
N TRP A 19 -30.99 -10.47 -16.47
CA TRP A 19 -29.68 -11.01 -16.87
C TRP A 19 -29.06 -10.14 -17.96
N ALA A 20 -27.83 -9.67 -17.73
CA ALA A 20 -26.99 -9.05 -18.74
C ALA A 20 -26.11 -10.13 -19.40
N GLU A 21 -26.32 -10.35 -20.70
CA GLU A 21 -25.66 -11.43 -21.44
C GLU A 21 -24.70 -10.88 -22.50
N GLY A 22 -23.52 -11.48 -22.55
CA GLY A 22 -22.50 -11.16 -23.52
C GLY A 22 -21.59 -9.98 -23.13
N PRO A 23 -20.41 -9.86 -23.75
CA PRO A 23 -19.34 -8.98 -23.28
C PRO A 23 -19.73 -7.50 -23.20
N ALA A 24 -20.57 -7.01 -24.10
CA ALA A 24 -20.97 -5.59 -24.12
C ALA A 24 -21.89 -5.25 -22.94
N GLN A 25 -22.94 -6.05 -22.73
CA GLN A 25 -23.92 -5.83 -21.66
C GLN A 25 -23.29 -6.05 -20.28
N VAL A 26 -22.46 -7.09 -20.14
CA VAL A 26 -21.72 -7.36 -18.91
C VAL A 26 -20.78 -6.19 -18.57
N ARG A 27 -20.07 -5.62 -19.55
CA ARG A 27 -19.20 -4.45 -19.33
C ARG A 27 -20.00 -3.22 -18.92
N ALA A 28 -21.11 -2.94 -19.61
CA ALA A 28 -21.98 -1.81 -19.28
C ALA A 28 -22.53 -1.94 -17.86
N ALA A 29 -23.17 -3.06 -17.53
CA ALA A 29 -23.71 -3.34 -16.21
C ALA A 29 -22.63 -3.27 -15.10
N THR A 30 -21.42 -3.77 -15.36
CA THR A 30 -20.30 -3.66 -14.41
C THR A 30 -19.88 -2.21 -14.22
N SER A 31 -19.75 -1.46 -15.31
CA SER A 31 -19.34 -0.06 -15.24
C SER A 31 -20.38 0.81 -14.53
N ASP A 32 -21.67 0.59 -14.80
CA ASP A 32 -22.77 1.35 -14.21
C ASP A 32 -22.88 1.02 -12.71
N PHE A 33 -22.80 -0.26 -12.33
CA PHE A 33 -22.77 -0.66 -10.94
C PHE A 33 -21.69 0.08 -10.14
N TYR A 34 -20.44 0.09 -10.61
CA TYR A 34 -19.36 0.75 -9.88
C TYR A 34 -19.42 2.27 -9.98
N ARG A 35 -19.93 2.82 -11.08
CA ARG A 35 -20.19 4.26 -11.21
C ARG A 35 -21.16 4.72 -10.13
N ASP A 36 -22.26 3.99 -9.95
CA ASP A 36 -23.29 4.32 -8.97
C ASP A 36 -22.81 4.02 -7.53
N HIS A 37 -22.13 2.88 -7.34
CA HIS A 37 -21.61 2.48 -6.04
C HIS A 37 -20.54 3.44 -5.49
N PHE A 38 -19.70 3.97 -6.38
CA PHE A 38 -18.69 4.97 -6.03
C PHE A 38 -19.11 6.40 -6.38
N ALA A 39 -20.35 6.62 -6.81
CA ALA A 39 -20.88 7.96 -6.95
C ALA A 39 -20.82 8.62 -5.58
N GLY A 40 -20.30 9.86 -5.53
CA GLY A 40 -20.38 10.65 -4.33
C GLY A 40 -21.84 10.77 -3.92
N THR A 41 -22.18 10.32 -2.72
CA THR A 41 -23.48 10.61 -2.13
C THR A 41 -23.48 12.05 -1.63
N ASP A 42 -24.64 12.71 -1.66
CA ASP A 42 -24.88 14.00 -0.98
C ASP A 42 -24.93 13.80 0.55
N TRP A 43 -23.89 13.15 1.07
CA TRP A 43 -23.67 12.94 2.48
C TRP A 43 -22.80 14.08 3.00
N VAL A 44 -23.32 14.81 3.99
CA VAL A 44 -22.51 15.78 4.74
C VAL A 44 -21.47 15.00 5.53
N ARG A 45 -20.24 14.94 5.00
CA ARG A 45 -19.10 14.32 5.68
C ARG A 45 -18.92 15.04 7.02
N PRO A 46 -18.90 14.32 8.16
CA PRO A 46 -18.56 14.94 9.42
C PRO A 46 -17.16 15.55 9.29
N THR A 47 -17.04 16.81 9.66
CA THR A 47 -15.76 17.49 9.75
C THR A 47 -15.11 17.11 11.07
N LEU A 48 -13.79 17.31 11.16
CA LEU A 48 -13.04 17.12 12.41
C LEU A 48 -13.05 18.39 13.26
N ASP A 49 -13.98 19.30 13.01
CA ASP A 49 -14.05 20.59 13.70
C ASP A 49 -14.37 20.37 15.18
N GLY A 50 -13.64 21.08 16.05
CA GLY A 50 -13.78 20.98 17.50
C GLY A 50 -13.15 19.74 18.13
N LEU A 51 -12.54 18.84 17.35
CA LEU A 51 -11.72 17.75 17.89
C LEU A 51 -10.33 18.28 18.25
N VAL A 52 -9.90 18.02 19.48
CA VAL A 52 -8.53 18.26 19.92
C VAL A 52 -7.72 17.01 19.62
N PHE A 53 -6.80 17.11 18.66
CA PHE A 53 -5.84 16.05 18.38
C PHE A 53 -4.64 16.19 19.31
N THR A 54 -4.14 15.06 19.81
CA THR A 54 -2.83 15.02 20.44
C THR A 54 -1.80 15.38 19.37
N THR A 55 -1.19 16.55 19.51
CA THR A 55 -0.10 16.99 18.64
C THR A 55 1.22 16.60 19.28
N VAL A 56 2.19 16.27 18.43
CA VAL A 56 3.58 16.18 18.87
C VAL A 56 4.01 17.54 19.44
N SER A 57 4.71 17.49 20.57
CA SER A 57 5.30 18.68 21.17
C SER A 57 6.43 19.21 20.30
N GLU A 58 6.86 20.45 20.54
CA GLU A 58 8.01 21.02 19.83
C GLU A 58 9.28 20.18 20.05
N GLY A 59 9.50 19.69 21.28
CA GLY A 59 10.61 18.78 21.59
C GLY A 59 10.52 17.46 20.83
N GLN A 60 9.34 16.83 20.78
CA GLN A 60 9.14 15.62 19.98
C GLN A 60 9.36 15.86 18.50
N ASN A 61 8.97 17.03 17.98
CA ASN A 61 9.26 17.39 16.60
C ASN A 61 10.76 17.48 16.34
N VAL A 62 11.52 18.10 17.24
CA VAL A 62 12.98 18.17 17.14
C VAL A 62 13.60 16.76 17.16
N ASP A 63 13.12 15.89 18.04
CA ASP A 63 13.62 14.51 18.13
C ASP A 63 13.29 13.70 16.87
N LEU A 64 12.08 13.85 16.32
CA LEU A 64 11.63 13.13 15.11
C LEU A 64 12.40 13.52 13.84
N ILE A 65 12.98 14.73 13.81
CA ILE A 65 13.80 15.20 12.67
C ILE A 65 15.29 15.11 12.94
N ALA A 66 15.69 14.61 14.12
CA ALA A 66 17.10 14.45 14.46
C ALA A 66 17.76 13.45 13.49
N PRO A 67 19.01 13.70 13.08
CA PRO A 67 19.78 12.71 12.34
C PRO A 67 19.95 11.43 13.17
N PHE A 68 19.90 10.27 12.50
CA PHE A 68 20.21 9.00 13.14
C PHE A 68 21.65 8.98 13.63
N THR A 69 21.84 8.43 14.82
CA THR A 69 23.16 8.18 15.41
C THR A 69 23.81 6.94 14.80
N GLY A 70 25.14 6.84 14.89
CA GLY A 70 25.85 5.66 14.42
C GLY A 70 25.45 4.41 15.20
N GLU A 71 25.22 4.56 16.51
CA GLU A 71 24.78 3.49 17.40
C GLU A 71 23.39 2.96 17.00
N GLU A 72 22.43 3.85 16.69
CA GLU A 72 21.09 3.43 16.22
C GLU A 72 21.17 2.66 14.91
N ILE A 73 22.02 3.09 13.98
CA ILE A 73 22.20 2.41 12.70
C ILE A 73 22.85 1.04 12.91
N GLU A 74 23.88 0.96 13.76
CA GLU A 74 24.55 -0.29 14.13
C GLU A 74 23.59 -1.30 14.78
N GLU A 75 22.77 -0.86 15.72
CA GLU A 75 21.76 -1.68 16.37
C GLU A 75 20.70 -2.18 15.37
N MET A 76 20.24 -1.31 14.47
CA MET A 76 19.27 -1.67 13.43
C MET A 76 19.83 -2.72 12.46
N ILE A 77 21.07 -2.55 12.00
CA ILE A 77 21.73 -3.52 11.12
C ILE A 77 21.92 -4.85 11.83
N SER A 78 22.32 -4.83 13.11
CA SER A 78 22.48 -6.04 13.92
C SER A 78 21.15 -6.78 14.12
N SER A 79 20.07 -6.07 14.43
CA SER A 79 18.75 -6.65 14.72
C SER A 79 17.97 -7.14 13.50
N CYS A 80 18.26 -6.63 12.29
CA CYS A 80 17.57 -7.05 11.08
C CYS A 80 17.83 -8.52 10.70
N ASP A 81 16.85 -9.22 10.13
CA ASP A 81 17.09 -10.53 9.51
C ASP A 81 17.81 -10.35 8.16
N GLY A 82 18.92 -11.06 7.97
CA GLY A 82 19.71 -11.02 6.74
C GLY A 82 18.99 -11.59 5.51
N THR A 83 17.96 -12.42 5.71
CA THR A 83 17.23 -13.10 4.61
C THR A 83 16.13 -12.25 3.97
N LYS A 84 15.98 -10.99 4.40
CA LYS A 84 15.04 -10.04 3.80
C LYS A 84 15.29 -9.85 2.30
N SER A 85 14.23 -9.53 1.56
CA SER A 85 14.30 -9.31 0.12
C SER A 85 15.30 -8.19 -0.22
N PRO A 86 16.07 -8.34 -1.31
CA PRO A 86 17.03 -7.34 -1.72
C PRO A 86 16.35 -6.06 -2.23
N GLY A 87 17.07 -4.95 -2.16
CA GLY A 87 16.66 -3.70 -2.80
C GLY A 87 16.78 -3.77 -4.34
N PRO A 88 16.46 -2.66 -5.03
CA PRO A 88 16.68 -2.54 -6.48
C PRO A 88 18.15 -2.70 -6.90
N ASP A 89 19.08 -2.51 -5.97
CA ASP A 89 20.52 -2.73 -6.11
C ASP A 89 20.93 -4.20 -6.05
N GLY A 90 20.02 -5.09 -5.64
CA GLY A 90 20.29 -6.52 -5.50
C GLY A 90 20.95 -6.93 -4.17
N PHE A 91 21.22 -5.99 -3.26
CA PHE A 91 21.81 -6.29 -1.96
C PHE A 91 20.73 -6.45 -0.89
N ASN A 92 20.96 -7.37 0.04
CA ASN A 92 20.10 -7.58 1.21
C ASN A 92 20.83 -7.24 2.52
N PHE A 93 20.13 -7.36 3.64
CA PHE A 93 20.70 -7.08 4.95
C PHE A 93 21.88 -8.00 5.32
N ALA A 94 21.96 -9.22 4.77
CA ALA A 94 23.13 -10.07 5.00
C ALA A 94 24.40 -9.43 4.42
N PHE A 95 24.33 -8.87 3.21
CA PHE A 95 25.43 -8.10 2.63
C PHE A 95 25.80 -6.90 3.51
N ILE A 96 24.81 -6.08 3.89
CA ILE A 96 25.05 -4.87 4.69
C ILE A 96 25.73 -5.21 6.02
N LYS A 97 25.27 -6.25 6.72
CA LYS A 97 25.90 -6.74 7.96
C LYS A 97 27.35 -7.18 7.74
N SER A 98 27.62 -7.92 6.66
CA SER A 98 28.97 -8.44 6.38
C SER A 98 29.98 -7.35 6.03
N PHE A 99 29.53 -6.24 5.44
CA PHE A 99 30.40 -5.16 4.98
C PHE A 99 30.22 -3.86 5.76
N TRP A 100 29.48 -3.88 6.88
CA TRP A 100 29.18 -2.67 7.64
C TRP A 100 30.44 -1.91 8.07
N ASP A 101 31.46 -2.60 8.57
CA ASP A 101 32.73 -1.98 8.99
C ASP A 101 33.48 -1.27 7.87
N LEU A 102 33.22 -1.64 6.60
CA LEU A 102 33.78 -0.97 5.44
C LEU A 102 32.95 0.26 5.02
N MET A 103 31.62 0.16 5.14
CA MET A 103 30.68 1.19 4.67
C MET A 103 30.40 2.29 5.69
N LYS A 104 30.57 2.03 6.99
CA LYS A 104 30.16 2.96 8.06
C LYS A 104 30.92 4.30 8.12
N PHE A 105 31.94 4.46 7.27
CA PHE A 105 32.78 5.65 7.19
C PHE A 105 32.58 6.44 5.89
N GLU A 106 31.72 5.97 4.99
CA GLU A 106 31.30 6.72 3.79
C GLU A 106 30.15 7.68 4.12
#